data_AF-A0A4Y2JGB6-F1
#
_entry.id   AF-A0A4Y2JGB6-F1
#
_cell.length_a   1.000
_cell.length_b   1.000
_cell.length_c   1.000
_cell.angle_alpha   90.00
_cell.angle_beta   90.00
_cell.angle_gamma   90.00
#
_symmetry.space_group_name_H-M   'P 1'
#
loop_
_entity.id
_entity.type
_entity.pdbx_description
1 polymer ?
#
loop_
_entity_poly.entity_id
_entity_poly.type
_entity_poly.pdbx_seq_one_letter_code
_entity_poly.pdbx_strand_id
1 'polypeptide(L)'
;KSVPKKSKKAEEVPFVSNPYQPIAPEDYEPDMELSNEEEQYKENYPEFPNLTSVMPPSASEQPLSTDPIQSQQPPQPKKKYVPPIIIDDPSNTDQLLKSFNELTDSKVEGKLLSNNRLKVFSTSAEAHRTIQKEITKKNLKSHTFEMEDERQLKVVIRGLPEDYAPEDITEYLQSLKFKPIQCHLLRHRQTKTNNPLYLVTLPKTNDSKAIFHLQNIGYMRVTIEPLKRKTTPAQCYRCQEFFHHSRFCQRDPRCLKCAEKHLTKDCTKPSDTPAKCCLCNGSHTANFTGCPQNPLNKKKEQNPPEPKRAFNPPPANA
;
A
#
# COMPACT_ATOMS: atom_id res chain seq x y z
N LYS A 1 -43.67 15.72 -53.01
CA LYS A 1 -42.58 16.62 -52.55
C LYS A 1 -42.15 16.15 -51.17
N SER A 2 -41.05 15.40 -51.13
CA SER A 2 -40.47 14.75 -49.95
C SER A 2 -39.71 15.76 -49.09
N VAL A 3 -39.92 15.71 -47.78
CA VAL A 3 -39.22 16.53 -46.79
C VAL A 3 -37.90 15.84 -46.44
N PRO A 4 -36.73 16.50 -46.51
CA PRO A 4 -35.49 15.91 -46.02
C PRO A 4 -35.30 16.19 -44.52
N LYS A 5 -35.00 15.13 -43.76
CA LYS A 5 -34.60 15.16 -42.34
C LYS A 5 -33.22 15.81 -42.20
N LYS A 6 -33.10 16.85 -41.37
CA LYS A 6 -31.81 17.39 -40.91
C LYS A 6 -31.14 16.38 -39.97
N SER A 7 -29.92 15.98 -40.32
CA SER A 7 -29.00 15.23 -39.48
C SER A 7 -28.51 16.09 -38.31
N LYS A 8 -28.56 15.54 -37.08
CA LYS A 8 -27.96 16.15 -35.89
C LYS A 8 -26.44 16.00 -35.98
N LYS A 9 -25.73 17.12 -36.00
CA LYS A 9 -24.28 17.23 -35.91
C LYS A 9 -23.85 16.79 -34.50
N ALA A 10 -22.92 15.84 -34.40
CA ALA A 10 -22.29 15.48 -33.14
C ALA A 10 -21.45 16.66 -32.64
N GLU A 11 -21.65 17.03 -31.39
CA GLU A 11 -20.93 18.09 -30.69
C GLU A 11 -19.58 17.54 -30.23
N GLU A 12 -18.47 18.09 -30.74
CA GLU A 12 -17.11 17.74 -30.36
C GLU A 12 -16.86 18.16 -28.91
N VAL A 13 -16.47 17.19 -28.07
CA VAL A 13 -16.05 17.44 -26.68
C VAL A 13 -14.65 18.06 -26.72
N PRO A 14 -14.41 19.24 -26.09
CA PRO A 14 -13.13 19.93 -26.21
C PRO A 14 -11.99 19.17 -25.51
N PHE A 15 -10.85 19.14 -26.20
CA PHE A 15 -9.57 18.59 -25.75
C PHE A 15 -9.07 19.36 -24.51
N VAL A 16 -9.03 18.68 -23.36
CA VAL A 16 -8.42 19.25 -22.14
C VAL A 16 -6.92 18.95 -22.19
N SER A 17 -6.13 19.94 -22.59
CA SER A 17 -4.66 19.87 -22.52
C SER A 17 -4.20 19.77 -21.06
N ASN A 18 -3.33 18.80 -20.77
CA ASN A 18 -2.79 18.56 -19.44
C ASN A 18 -1.84 19.72 -19.03
N PRO A 19 -2.13 20.50 -17.96
CA PRO A 19 -1.35 21.70 -17.61
C PRO A 19 -0.03 21.40 -16.87
N TYR A 20 0.41 20.15 -16.79
CA TYR A 20 1.58 19.76 -16.00
C TYR A 20 2.85 19.68 -16.86
N GLN A 21 3.84 20.50 -16.53
CA GLN A 21 5.19 20.38 -17.07
C GLN A 21 5.93 19.15 -16.50
N PRO A 22 6.92 18.60 -17.24
CA PRO A 22 7.76 17.50 -16.75
C PRO A 22 8.47 17.89 -15.45
N ILE A 23 8.48 16.97 -14.48
CA ILE A 23 9.16 17.15 -13.20
C ILE A 23 10.68 17.19 -13.45
N ALA A 24 11.37 18.22 -12.96
CA ALA A 24 12.82 18.33 -13.04
C ALA A 24 13.50 17.18 -12.28
N PRO A 25 14.66 16.67 -12.73
CA PRO A 25 15.38 15.57 -12.06
C PRO A 25 15.69 15.83 -10.58
N GLU A 26 15.78 17.10 -10.21
CA GLU A 26 16.13 17.62 -8.88
C GLU A 26 14.94 17.60 -7.90
N ASP A 27 13.70 17.56 -8.43
CA ASP A 27 12.44 17.50 -7.68
C ASP A 27 11.95 16.05 -7.46
N TYR A 28 12.80 15.06 -7.76
CA TYR A 28 12.50 13.64 -7.60
C TYR A 28 12.57 13.25 -6.12
N GLU A 29 11.45 13.33 -5.41
CA GLU A 29 11.32 12.63 -4.12
C GLU A 29 11.29 11.12 -4.36
N PRO A 30 12.12 10.31 -3.67
CA PRO A 30 12.03 8.86 -3.73
C PRO A 30 10.66 8.41 -3.19
N ASP A 31 9.95 7.64 -4.02
CA ASP A 31 8.56 7.23 -3.81
C ASP A 31 8.26 6.70 -2.40
N MET A 32 7.23 7.28 -1.81
CA MET A 32 6.73 6.98 -0.49
C MET A 32 6.16 5.55 -0.35
N GLU A 33 6.92 4.67 0.32
CA GLU A 33 6.49 3.38 0.86
C GLU A 33 5.25 3.48 1.76
N LEU A 34 4.20 2.69 1.47
CA LEU A 34 3.05 2.47 2.34
C LEU A 34 2.59 1.00 2.24
N SER A 35 2.69 0.27 3.36
CA SER A 35 2.26 -1.13 3.50
C SER A 35 0.75 -1.27 3.78
N ASN A 36 0.15 -2.32 3.23
CA ASN A 36 -1.26 -2.69 3.44
C ASN A 36 -1.41 -3.56 4.70
N GLU A 37 -1.73 -2.95 5.84
CA GLU A 37 -2.06 -3.70 7.07
C GLU A 37 -3.14 -2.97 7.86
N GLU A 38 -4.37 -2.97 7.35
CA GLU A 38 -5.55 -2.45 8.05
C GLU A 38 -6.22 -3.54 8.92
N GLU A 39 -6.02 -4.82 8.57
CA GLU A 39 -6.69 -5.95 9.22
C GLU A 39 -6.10 -6.28 10.60
N GLN A 40 -4.79 -6.15 10.80
CA GLN A 40 -4.14 -6.45 12.08
C GLN A 40 -4.32 -5.34 13.14
N TYR A 41 -4.73 -4.13 12.73
CA TYR A 41 -4.93 -3.00 13.64
C TYR A 41 -6.29 -3.07 14.34
N LYS A 42 -7.34 -3.49 13.63
CA LYS A 42 -8.68 -3.67 14.21
C LYS A 42 -8.76 -4.83 15.20
N GLU A 43 -7.94 -5.86 15.04
CA GLU A 43 -7.88 -6.98 16.00
C GLU A 43 -7.20 -6.60 17.32
N ASN A 44 -6.25 -5.65 17.32
CA ASN A 44 -5.53 -5.25 18.53
C ASN A 44 -6.17 -4.08 19.29
N TYR A 45 -7.10 -3.35 18.67
CA TYR A 45 -7.84 -2.24 19.29
C TYR A 45 -9.27 -2.17 18.72
N PRO A 46 -10.27 -2.84 19.34
CA PRO A 46 -11.66 -2.62 18.98
C PRO A 46 -12.05 -1.18 19.30
N GLU A 47 -12.74 -0.51 18.37
CA GLU A 47 -13.33 0.81 18.61
C GLU A 47 -14.30 0.74 19.79
N PHE A 48 -14.07 1.60 20.79
CA PHE A 48 -14.99 1.71 21.92
C PHE A 48 -16.34 2.27 21.45
N PRO A 49 -17.47 1.67 21.84
CA PRO A 49 -18.78 2.22 21.54
C PRO A 49 -18.94 3.59 22.20
N ASN A 50 -19.40 4.58 21.42
CA ASN A 50 -19.72 5.93 21.88
C ASN A 50 -20.66 5.88 23.09
N LEU A 51 -20.16 6.20 24.28
CA LEU A 51 -20.97 6.47 25.46
C LEU A 51 -21.24 7.96 25.56
N THR A 52 -22.48 8.34 25.25
CA THR A 52 -23.04 9.62 25.66
C THR A 52 -23.22 9.63 27.18
N SER A 53 -22.83 10.76 27.77
CA SER A 53 -22.83 11.09 29.19
C SER A 53 -24.15 10.84 29.90
N VAL A 54 -24.14 10.05 31.00
CA VAL A 54 -24.94 10.30 32.22
C VAL A 54 -24.18 9.71 33.44
N MET A 55 -24.06 10.50 34.51
CA MET A 55 -23.41 10.17 35.81
C MET A 55 -24.24 9.20 36.70
N PRO A 56 -23.66 8.62 37.78
CA PRO A 56 -24.10 7.36 38.39
C PRO A 56 -24.96 7.52 39.67
N PRO A 57 -25.46 6.41 40.23
CA PRO A 57 -25.47 6.26 41.68
C PRO A 57 -24.93 4.91 42.21
N SER A 58 -24.38 5.03 43.42
CA SER A 58 -24.07 4.09 44.52
C SER A 58 -24.36 2.59 44.45
N ALA A 59 -23.33 1.84 44.88
CA ALA A 59 -23.29 0.73 45.85
C ALA A 59 -24.36 -0.37 45.80
N SER A 60 -23.93 -1.62 45.53
CA SER A 60 -24.05 -2.77 46.44
C SER A 60 -23.42 -4.06 45.87
N GLU A 61 -22.65 -4.70 46.74
CA GLU A 61 -22.27 -6.11 46.95
C GLU A 61 -22.39 -7.19 45.83
N GLN A 62 -21.23 -7.84 45.63
CA GLN A 62 -20.85 -9.18 45.11
C GLN A 62 -21.91 -10.33 45.13
N PRO A 63 -21.81 -11.39 44.26
CA PRO A 63 -20.76 -12.40 44.41
C PRO A 63 -20.10 -13.03 43.16
N LEU A 64 -18.88 -13.47 43.48
CA LEU A 64 -17.92 -14.35 42.84
C LEU A 64 -18.54 -15.54 42.07
N SER A 65 -18.19 -15.69 40.79
CA SER A 65 -18.40 -16.93 40.02
C SER A 65 -17.04 -17.52 39.66
N THR A 66 -16.75 -18.69 40.21
CA THR A 66 -15.58 -19.53 39.92
C THR A 66 -15.86 -20.37 38.68
N ASP A 67 -15.15 -20.09 37.58
CA ASP A 67 -15.04 -21.03 36.46
C ASP A 67 -13.59 -21.52 36.31
N PRO A 68 -13.38 -22.77 35.83
CA PRO A 68 -12.12 -23.48 35.98
C PRO A 68 -11.04 -22.96 35.03
N ILE A 69 -9.83 -22.85 35.56
CA ILE A 69 -8.60 -22.48 34.87
C ILE A 69 -8.35 -23.48 33.72
N GLN A 70 -8.58 -23.04 32.48
CA GLN A 70 -8.07 -23.72 31.29
C GLN A 70 -6.58 -23.42 31.18
N SER A 71 -5.78 -24.48 31.31
CA SER A 71 -4.33 -24.49 31.17
C SER A 71 -3.89 -23.96 29.80
N GLN A 72 -3.51 -22.68 29.77
CA GLN A 72 -2.88 -22.08 28.59
C GLN A 72 -1.44 -22.60 28.47
N GLN A 73 -1.17 -23.34 27.40
CA GLN A 73 0.21 -23.63 26.98
C GLN A 73 0.98 -22.32 26.76
N PRO A 74 2.30 -22.29 27.00
CA PRO A 74 3.10 -21.09 26.80
C PRO A 74 2.97 -20.61 25.35
N PRO A 75 2.86 -19.27 25.12
CA PRO A 75 2.69 -18.71 23.80
C PRO A 75 3.89 -19.09 22.93
N GLN A 76 3.63 -19.89 21.88
CA GLN A 76 4.63 -20.25 20.88
C GLN A 76 5.21 -18.97 20.27
N PRO A 77 6.54 -18.88 20.05
CA PRO A 77 7.14 -17.70 19.45
C PRO A 77 6.50 -17.43 18.09
N LYS A 78 5.90 -16.25 17.94
CA LYS A 78 5.26 -15.82 16.69
C LYS A 78 6.30 -15.94 15.56
N LYS A 79 6.05 -16.82 14.58
CA LYS A 79 6.91 -16.96 13.41
C LYS A 79 7.02 -15.60 12.72
N LYS A 80 8.25 -15.13 12.48
CA LYS A 80 8.47 -13.90 11.70
C LYS A 80 7.87 -14.10 10.31
N TYR A 81 6.96 -13.21 9.91
CA TYR A 81 6.30 -13.29 8.62
C TYR A 81 7.27 -12.89 7.51
N VAL A 82 7.46 -13.77 6.53
CA VAL A 82 8.24 -13.50 5.33
C VAL A 82 7.28 -13.36 4.15
N PRO A 83 7.33 -12.26 3.39
CA PRO A 83 6.42 -12.05 2.27
C PRO A 83 6.66 -13.10 1.16
N PRO A 84 5.59 -13.55 0.49
CA PRO A 84 5.71 -14.47 -0.62
C PRO A 84 6.25 -13.77 -1.88
N ILE A 85 7.02 -14.50 -2.68
CA ILE A 85 7.49 -14.06 -3.99
C ILE A 85 6.55 -14.64 -5.04
N ILE A 86 6.07 -13.82 -5.98
CA ILE A 86 5.17 -14.27 -7.04
C ILE A 86 5.91 -14.19 -8.37
N ILE A 87 6.05 -15.35 -9.02
CA ILE A 87 6.69 -15.53 -10.32
C ILE A 87 5.60 -15.73 -11.37
N ASP A 88 5.65 -14.96 -12.45
CA ASP A 88 4.75 -15.09 -13.59
C ASP A 88 5.34 -16.07 -14.61
N ASP A 89 4.50 -16.95 -15.18
CA ASP A 89 4.86 -17.94 -16.20
C ASP A 89 6.12 -18.78 -15.88
N PRO A 90 6.10 -19.58 -14.79
CA PRO A 90 7.23 -20.42 -14.41
C PRO A 90 7.36 -21.63 -15.35
N SER A 91 8.30 -21.60 -16.28
CA SER A 91 8.75 -22.81 -16.98
C SER A 91 9.40 -23.78 -15.98
N ASN A 92 8.89 -25.01 -15.89
CA ASN A 92 9.34 -26.07 -14.98
C ASN A 92 9.30 -25.70 -13.48
N THR A 93 8.08 -25.48 -12.96
CA THR A 93 7.80 -25.15 -11.55
C THR A 93 8.53 -26.07 -10.55
N ASP A 94 8.54 -27.39 -10.78
CA ASP A 94 9.17 -28.35 -9.86
C ASP A 94 10.69 -28.23 -9.82
N GLN A 95 11.33 -27.96 -10.96
CA GLN A 95 12.79 -27.75 -11.03
C GLN A 95 13.18 -26.44 -10.36
N LEU A 96 12.36 -25.40 -10.52
CA LEU A 96 12.58 -24.12 -9.84
C LEU A 96 12.49 -24.30 -8.32
N LEU A 97 11.45 -24.96 -7.81
CA LEU A 97 11.29 -25.23 -6.38
C LEU A 97 12.40 -26.12 -5.81
N LYS A 98 12.89 -27.11 -6.56
CA LYS A 98 14.06 -27.90 -6.17
C LYS A 98 15.31 -27.03 -6.07
N SER A 99 15.60 -26.23 -7.10
CA SER A 99 16.74 -25.33 -7.08
C SER A 99 16.69 -24.34 -5.90
N PHE A 100 15.50 -23.81 -5.57
CA PHE A 100 15.35 -22.93 -4.42
C PHE A 100 15.54 -23.64 -3.09
N ASN A 101 15.10 -24.90 -2.95
CA ASN A 101 15.37 -25.69 -1.74
C ASN A 101 16.84 -26.12 -1.62
N GLU A 102 17.54 -26.35 -2.74
CA GLU A 102 18.99 -26.67 -2.72
C GLU A 102 19.86 -25.46 -2.36
N LEU A 103 19.43 -24.27 -2.78
CA LEU A 103 20.12 -22.99 -2.49
C LEU A 103 19.90 -22.50 -1.05
N THR A 104 18.99 -23.14 -0.31
CA THR A 104 18.50 -22.61 0.95
C THR A 104 18.46 -23.69 2.02
N ASP A 105 19.03 -23.44 3.19
CA ASP A 105 18.91 -24.35 4.34
C ASP A 105 17.48 -24.39 4.94
N SER A 106 16.57 -23.57 4.42
CA SER A 106 15.18 -23.42 4.86
C SER A 106 14.20 -23.98 3.84
N LYS A 107 13.16 -24.66 4.33
CA LYS A 107 12.09 -25.21 3.49
C LYS A 107 11.37 -24.12 2.69
N VAL A 108 11.41 -24.22 1.38
CA VAL A 108 10.70 -23.35 0.42
C VAL A 108 9.50 -24.11 -0.13
N GLU A 109 8.31 -23.52 0.02
CA GLU A 109 7.05 -24.10 -0.48
C GLU A 109 6.51 -23.27 -1.64
N GLY A 110 5.86 -23.91 -2.61
CA GLY A 110 5.27 -23.26 -3.78
C GLY A 110 3.78 -23.55 -3.89
N LYS A 111 2.98 -22.55 -4.24
CA LYS A 111 1.56 -22.71 -4.63
C LYS A 111 1.33 -22.11 -5.99
N LEU A 112 0.77 -22.90 -6.91
CA LEU A 112 0.34 -22.40 -8.22
C LEU A 112 -1.01 -21.66 -8.07
N LEU A 113 -1.11 -20.50 -8.71
CA LEU A 113 -2.32 -19.68 -8.80
C LEU A 113 -3.00 -19.89 -10.16
N SER A 114 -4.30 -19.57 -10.22
CA SER A 114 -5.18 -19.74 -11.40
C SER A 114 -4.72 -19.04 -12.68
N ASN A 115 -3.75 -18.14 -12.60
CA ASN A 115 -3.25 -17.35 -13.74
C ASN A 115 -1.84 -17.78 -14.16
N ASN A 116 -1.47 -19.05 -13.94
CA ASN A 116 -0.13 -19.57 -14.23
C ASN A 116 0.99 -18.82 -13.48
N ARG A 117 0.70 -18.41 -12.24
CA ARG A 117 1.65 -17.69 -11.37
C ARG A 117 2.04 -18.58 -10.21
N LEU A 118 3.33 -18.70 -9.95
CA LEU A 118 3.85 -19.45 -8.81
C LEU A 118 4.07 -18.51 -7.63
N LYS A 119 3.39 -18.80 -6.51
CA LYS A 119 3.60 -18.12 -5.24
C LYS A 119 4.57 -18.95 -4.40
N VAL A 120 5.77 -18.43 -4.20
CA VAL A 120 6.84 -19.05 -3.42
C VAL A 120 6.81 -18.50 -1.99
N PHE A 121 6.77 -19.39 -1.02
CA PHE A 121 6.80 -19.11 0.41
C PHE A 121 8.15 -19.54 0.95
N SER A 122 8.85 -18.59 1.57
CA SER A 122 10.07 -18.85 2.30
C SER A 122 9.82 -18.65 3.79
N THR A 123 10.48 -19.43 4.63
CA THR A 123 10.38 -19.31 6.10
C THR A 123 11.45 -18.38 6.70
N SER A 124 12.49 -18.04 5.93
CA SER A 124 13.62 -17.23 6.39
C SER A 124 13.82 -15.97 5.52
N ALA A 125 14.25 -14.88 6.14
CA ALA A 125 14.57 -13.63 5.44
C ALA A 125 15.81 -13.77 4.53
N GLU A 126 16.81 -14.54 4.95
CA GLU A 126 18.01 -14.81 4.17
C GLU A 126 17.67 -15.61 2.91
N ALA A 127 16.83 -16.62 3.09
CA ALA A 127 16.29 -17.43 2.01
C ALA A 127 15.53 -16.60 0.97
N HIS A 128 14.66 -15.69 1.43
CA HIS A 128 13.95 -14.77 0.55
C HIS A 128 14.90 -13.93 -0.31
N ARG A 129 15.94 -13.36 0.31
CA ARG A 129 16.97 -12.57 -0.39
C ARG A 129 17.75 -13.41 -1.41
N THR A 130 18.12 -14.64 -1.08
CA THR A 130 18.83 -15.55 -2.00
C THR A 130 17.94 -15.92 -3.18
N ILE A 131 16.69 -16.30 -2.93
CA ILE A 131 15.71 -16.60 -3.99
C ILE A 131 15.51 -15.37 -4.90
N GLN A 132 15.38 -14.17 -4.32
CA GLN A 132 15.24 -12.94 -5.09
C GLN A 132 16.45 -12.68 -6.00
N LYS A 133 17.67 -12.90 -5.51
CA LYS A 133 18.90 -12.77 -6.33
C LYS A 133 18.92 -13.77 -7.48
N GLU A 134 18.53 -15.01 -7.23
CA GLU A 134 18.50 -16.06 -8.25
C GLU A 134 17.41 -15.82 -9.30
N ILE A 135 16.24 -15.31 -8.91
CA ILE A 135 15.19 -14.89 -9.84
C ILE A 135 15.70 -13.73 -10.73
N THR A 136 16.43 -12.77 -10.14
CA THR A 136 17.05 -11.67 -10.89
C THR A 136 18.06 -12.20 -11.91
N LYS A 137 18.91 -13.15 -11.50
CA LYS A 137 19.94 -13.78 -12.33
C LYS A 137 19.34 -14.56 -13.50
N LYS A 138 18.25 -15.29 -13.26
CA LYS A 138 17.49 -16.03 -14.28
C LYS A 138 16.58 -15.12 -15.13
N ASN A 139 16.53 -13.81 -14.85
CA ASN A 139 15.65 -12.83 -15.50
C ASN A 139 14.17 -13.27 -15.53
N LEU A 140 13.71 -13.86 -14.42
CA LEU A 140 12.33 -14.30 -14.31
C LEU A 140 11.41 -13.12 -13.95
N LYS A 141 10.26 -13.04 -14.62
CA LYS A 141 9.25 -12.03 -14.34
C LYS A 141 8.64 -12.32 -12.99
N SER A 142 8.95 -11.48 -12.01
CA SER A 142 8.46 -11.67 -10.65
C SER A 142 8.11 -10.35 -10.00
N HIS A 143 7.40 -10.43 -8.89
CA HIS A 143 7.35 -9.34 -7.92
C HIS A 143 7.25 -9.92 -6.51
N THR A 144 7.75 -9.16 -5.55
CA THR A 144 7.67 -9.48 -4.13
C THR A 144 7.17 -8.27 -3.35
N PHE A 145 6.91 -8.47 -2.07
CA PHE A 145 6.58 -7.43 -1.13
C PHE A 145 7.78 -7.12 -0.23
N GLU A 146 7.72 -5.95 0.39
CA GLU A 146 8.69 -5.49 1.38
C GLU A 146 8.64 -6.36 2.64
N MET A 147 9.82 -6.75 3.14
CA MET A 147 9.98 -7.56 4.34
C MET A 147 9.77 -6.74 5.61
N GLU A 148 9.30 -7.37 6.70
CA GLU A 148 9.00 -6.65 7.95
C GLU A 148 10.21 -5.89 8.51
N ASP A 149 11.41 -6.47 8.40
CA ASP A 149 12.66 -5.87 8.90
C ASP A 149 13.08 -4.61 8.13
N GLU A 150 12.60 -4.45 6.89
CA GLU A 150 12.91 -3.30 6.03
C GLU A 150 11.83 -2.20 6.12
N ARG A 151 10.67 -2.51 6.71
CA ARG A 151 9.55 -1.59 6.77
C ARG A 151 9.87 -0.35 7.58
N GLN A 152 9.40 0.77 7.05
CA GLN A 152 9.59 2.08 7.64
C GLN A 152 8.30 2.61 8.26
N LEU A 153 8.43 3.25 9.41
CA LEU A 153 7.42 4.06 10.05
C LEU A 153 7.58 5.51 9.56
N LYS A 154 6.54 6.05 8.93
CA LYS A 154 6.51 7.43 8.46
C LYS A 154 5.59 8.26 9.33
N VAL A 155 6.11 9.34 9.88
CA VAL A 155 5.39 10.25 10.77
C VAL A 155 5.50 11.68 10.28
N VAL A 156 4.44 12.44 10.49
CA VAL A 156 4.36 13.86 10.17
C VAL A 156 4.38 14.63 11.48
N ILE A 157 5.35 15.53 11.62
CA ILE A 157 5.49 16.43 12.76
C ILE A 157 4.86 17.77 12.40
N ARG A 158 3.95 18.23 13.25
CA ARG A 158 3.29 19.55 13.17
C ARG A 158 3.72 20.42 14.34
N GLY A 159 3.67 21.75 14.15
CA GLY A 159 3.94 22.73 15.20
C GLY A 159 5.39 23.24 15.23
N LEU A 160 6.18 22.93 14.20
CA LEU A 160 7.50 23.53 13.98
C LEU A 160 7.41 24.64 12.92
N PRO A 161 8.22 25.70 13.01
CA PRO A 161 8.26 26.80 12.06
C PRO A 161 8.96 26.34 10.79
N GLU A 162 8.73 27.03 9.68
CA GLU A 162 9.32 26.68 8.38
C GLU A 162 10.85 26.83 8.36
N ASP A 163 11.40 27.66 9.25
CA ASP A 163 12.84 27.92 9.38
C ASP A 163 13.56 26.85 10.21
N TYR A 164 12.85 25.87 10.78
CA TYR A 164 13.48 24.82 11.59
C TYR A 164 14.25 23.85 10.69
N ALA A 165 15.54 23.64 10.96
CA ALA A 165 16.37 22.77 10.15
C ALA A 165 15.96 21.30 10.35
N PRO A 166 15.77 20.52 9.28
CA PRO A 166 15.47 19.09 9.41
C PRO A 166 16.59 18.32 10.13
N GLU A 167 17.83 18.80 10.05
CA GLU A 167 19.00 18.27 10.75
C GLU A 167 18.81 18.33 12.28
N ASP A 168 18.37 19.48 12.81
CA ASP A 168 18.12 19.67 14.25
C ASP A 168 17.04 18.70 14.77
N ILE A 169 16.03 18.40 13.95
CA ILE A 169 15.01 17.39 14.28
C ILE A 169 15.65 16.01 14.36
N THR A 170 16.51 15.67 13.39
CA THR A 170 17.17 14.36 13.39
C THR A 170 18.11 14.18 14.57
N GLU A 171 18.90 15.20 14.92
CA GLU A 171 19.80 15.17 16.08
C GLU A 171 19.02 15.03 17.39
N TYR A 172 17.92 15.79 17.54
CA TYR A 172 17.06 15.68 18.72
C TYR A 172 16.47 14.27 18.85
N LEU A 173 15.96 13.69 17.76
CA LEU A 173 15.45 12.32 17.77
C LEU A 173 16.55 11.29 18.06
N GLN A 174 17.77 11.50 17.56
CA GLN A 174 18.92 10.64 17.86
C GLN A 174 19.31 10.68 19.34
N SER A 175 19.26 11.86 19.98
CA SER A 175 19.52 12.01 21.42
C SER A 175 18.53 11.19 22.28
N LEU A 176 17.31 11.01 21.79
CA LEU A 176 16.26 10.21 22.40
C LEU A 176 16.33 8.71 22.02
N LYS A 177 17.43 8.28 21.41
CA LYS A 177 17.71 6.90 20.94
C LYS A 177 16.86 6.44 19.75
N PHE A 178 16.15 7.34 19.07
CA PHE A 178 15.53 7.00 17.78
C PHE A 178 16.58 6.99 16.67
N LYS A 179 16.34 6.20 15.62
CA LYS A 179 17.21 6.11 14.45
C LYS A 179 16.49 6.66 13.21
N PRO A 180 16.34 7.99 13.07
CA PRO A 180 15.72 8.56 11.89
C PRO A 180 16.55 8.23 10.64
N ILE A 181 15.88 7.77 9.58
CA ILE A 181 16.47 7.46 8.28
C ILE A 181 16.52 8.74 7.43
N GLN A 182 15.42 9.48 7.42
CA GLN A 182 15.28 10.70 6.62
C GLN A 182 14.29 11.66 7.28
N CYS A 183 14.58 12.96 7.21
CA CYS A 183 13.70 14.05 7.61
C CYS A 183 13.67 15.08 6.47
N HIS A 184 12.48 15.56 6.09
CA HIS A 184 12.36 16.64 5.12
C HIS A 184 11.10 17.48 5.36
N LEU A 185 11.17 18.75 5.00
CA LEU A 185 10.05 19.68 5.04
C LEU A 185 9.12 19.41 3.87
N LEU A 186 7.83 19.21 4.13
CA LEU A 186 6.84 19.00 3.10
C LEU A 186 6.55 20.31 2.36
N ARG A 187 6.46 20.22 1.03
CA ARG A 187 6.07 21.36 0.18
C ARG A 187 4.64 21.20 -0.32
N HIS A 188 3.93 22.31 -0.43
CA HIS A 188 2.60 22.29 -1.03
C HIS A 188 2.70 21.94 -2.52
N ARG A 189 1.93 20.94 -2.97
CA ARG A 189 2.07 20.37 -4.32
C ARG A 189 1.85 21.38 -5.45
N GLN A 190 0.94 22.34 -5.26
CA GLN A 190 0.56 23.28 -6.32
C GLN A 190 1.43 24.54 -6.31
N THR A 191 1.63 25.14 -5.13
CA THR A 191 2.32 26.42 -4.97
C THR A 191 3.82 26.26 -4.76
N LYS A 192 4.30 25.04 -4.51
CA LYS A 192 5.69 24.71 -4.18
C LYS A 192 6.25 25.44 -2.96
N THR A 193 5.39 26.13 -2.22
CA THR A 193 5.71 26.80 -0.97
C THR A 193 5.97 25.77 0.13
N ASN A 194 6.79 26.15 1.10
CA ASN A 194 6.97 25.36 2.30
C ASN A 194 5.63 25.22 3.04
N ASN A 195 5.45 24.07 3.67
CA ASN A 195 4.34 23.79 4.55
C ASN A 195 4.98 23.38 5.88
N PRO A 196 4.60 23.94 7.04
CA PRO A 196 5.20 23.66 8.35
C PRO A 196 4.84 22.24 8.86
N LEU A 197 5.13 21.24 8.05
CA LEU A 197 4.93 19.82 8.26
C LEU A 197 6.24 19.13 7.89
N TYR A 198 6.85 18.45 8.84
CA TYR A 198 8.07 17.69 8.61
C TYR A 198 7.73 16.21 8.50
N LEU A 199 8.17 15.56 7.43
CA LEU A 199 8.04 14.13 7.25
C LEU A 199 9.32 13.44 7.73
N VAL A 200 9.17 12.62 8.77
CA VAL A 200 10.25 11.81 9.34
C VAL A 200 9.99 10.34 9.05
N THR A 201 11.03 9.67 8.57
CA THR A 201 11.05 8.25 8.26
C THR A 201 11.94 7.54 9.27
N LEU A 202 11.41 6.52 9.94
CA LEU A 202 12.07 5.71 10.97
C LEU A 202 11.96 4.23 10.61
N PRO A 203 12.85 3.35 11.08
CA PRO A 203 12.62 1.91 10.99
C PRO A 203 11.41 1.53 11.85
N LYS A 204 10.57 0.59 11.41
CA LYS A 204 9.38 0.12 12.15
C LYS A 204 9.79 -0.82 13.29
N THR A 205 10.41 -0.29 14.33
CA THR A 205 10.69 -1.00 15.58
C THR A 205 9.65 -0.68 16.64
N ASN A 206 9.59 -1.48 17.71
CA ASN A 206 8.74 -1.17 18.85
C ASN A 206 9.15 0.15 19.53
N ASP A 207 10.45 0.43 19.56
CA ASP A 207 10.98 1.70 20.09
C ASP A 207 10.50 2.88 19.25
N SER A 208 10.54 2.78 17.92
CA SER A 208 10.08 3.85 17.02
C SER A 208 8.59 4.19 17.22
N LYS A 209 7.76 3.28 17.72
CA LYS A 209 6.35 3.58 18.04
C LYS A 209 6.21 4.52 19.24
N ALA A 210 7.22 4.60 20.10
CA ALA A 210 7.21 5.52 21.23
C ALA A 210 7.22 6.99 20.78
N ILE A 211 7.61 7.28 19.53
CA ILE A 211 7.63 8.64 18.99
C ILE A 211 6.26 9.33 19.03
N PHE A 212 5.16 8.58 18.98
CA PHE A 212 3.81 9.17 19.05
C PHE A 212 3.48 9.78 20.41
N HIS A 213 4.22 9.44 21.47
CA HIS A 213 4.06 10.02 22.80
C HIS A 213 4.90 11.29 23.00
N LEU A 214 5.73 11.65 22.02
CA LEU A 214 6.61 12.81 22.10
C LEU A 214 5.80 14.10 21.88
N GLN A 215 5.86 14.99 22.87
CA GLN A 215 5.07 16.23 22.87
C GLN A 215 5.89 17.46 22.49
N ASN A 216 7.22 17.41 22.68
CA ASN A 216 8.11 18.55 22.48
C ASN A 216 9.35 18.14 21.71
N ILE A 217 9.80 18.98 20.78
CA ILE A 217 11.09 18.90 20.11
C ILE A 217 11.86 20.17 20.42
N GLY A 218 13.01 20.04 21.06
CA GLY A 218 13.73 21.18 21.64
C GLY A 218 12.83 21.96 22.60
N TYR A 219 12.63 23.25 22.32
CA TYR A 219 11.77 24.15 23.08
C TYR A 219 10.36 24.32 22.48
N MET A 220 10.05 23.57 21.43
CA MET A 220 8.80 23.70 20.68
C MET A 220 7.83 22.59 21.01
N ARG A 221 6.56 22.94 21.20
CA ARG A 221 5.49 21.97 21.37
C ARG A 221 5.04 21.48 20.00
N VAL A 222 5.06 20.16 19.81
CA VAL A 222 4.75 19.52 18.54
C VAL A 222 3.62 18.51 18.66
N THR A 223 3.03 18.14 17.53
CA THR A 223 2.10 17.02 17.42
C THR A 223 2.60 16.07 16.36
N ILE A 224 2.73 14.80 16.71
CA ILE A 224 3.25 13.76 15.82
C ILE A 224 2.11 12.85 15.40
N GLU A 225 1.87 12.77 14.09
CA GLU A 225 0.82 11.94 13.52
C GLU A 225 1.42 10.91 12.56
N PRO A 226 0.80 9.72 12.42
CA PRO A 226 1.17 8.81 11.36
C PRO A 226 0.83 9.43 9.99
N LEU A 227 1.68 9.16 8.99
CA LEU A 227 1.37 9.56 7.62
C LEU A 227 0.08 8.87 7.14
N LYS A 228 -0.93 9.68 6.79
CA LYS A 228 -2.22 9.17 6.30
C LYS A 228 -2.04 8.36 5.02
N ARG A 229 -2.53 7.11 5.03
CA ARG A 229 -2.50 6.23 3.86
C ARG A 229 -3.46 6.74 2.79
N LYS A 230 -3.06 6.62 1.53
CA LYS A 230 -3.99 6.80 0.40
C LYS A 230 -4.92 5.60 0.34
N THR A 231 -6.20 5.84 0.04
CA THR A 231 -7.22 4.79 -0.13
C THR A 231 -7.03 3.99 -1.43
N THR A 232 -6.30 4.54 -2.39
CA THR A 232 -5.97 3.90 -3.66
C THR A 232 -4.86 2.86 -3.46
N PRO A 233 -5.04 1.60 -3.91
CA PRO A 233 -3.97 0.62 -3.92
C PRO A 233 -2.75 1.12 -4.69
N ALA A 234 -1.56 0.74 -4.23
CA ALA A 234 -0.32 1.06 -4.92
C ALA A 234 -0.35 0.55 -6.38
N GLN A 235 0.04 1.40 -7.32
CA GLN A 235 0.23 1.04 -8.73
C GLN A 235 1.73 1.01 -9.01
N CYS A 236 2.20 -0.10 -9.57
CA CYS A 236 3.60 -0.30 -9.89
C CYS A 236 4.02 0.57 -11.08
N TYR A 237 4.91 1.55 -10.88
CA TYR A 237 5.38 2.39 -12.00
C TYR A 237 6.21 1.66 -13.06
N ARG A 238 6.63 0.42 -12.78
CA ARG A 238 7.34 -0.43 -13.74
C ARG A 238 6.36 -1.14 -14.67
N CYS A 239 5.45 -1.97 -14.15
CA CYS A 239 4.54 -2.78 -14.97
C CYS A 239 3.09 -2.25 -15.07
N GLN A 240 2.76 -1.18 -14.33
CA GLN A 240 1.44 -0.53 -14.22
C GLN A 240 0.31 -1.35 -13.58
N GLU A 241 0.60 -2.57 -13.12
CA GLU A 241 -0.34 -3.38 -12.32
C GLU A 241 -0.45 -2.87 -10.87
N PHE A 242 -1.54 -3.24 -10.19
CA PHE A 242 -1.82 -2.83 -8.82
C PHE A 242 -1.23 -3.78 -7.76
N PHE A 243 -1.28 -3.34 -6.50
CA PHE A 243 -0.95 -4.07 -5.27
C PHE A 243 0.53 -4.34 -5.00
N HIS A 244 1.45 -3.77 -5.77
CA HIS A 244 2.88 -3.89 -5.48
C HIS A 244 3.65 -2.67 -5.98
N HIS A 245 4.87 -2.51 -5.49
CA HIS A 245 5.74 -1.37 -5.79
C HIS A 245 6.77 -1.74 -6.86
N SER A 246 7.22 -0.74 -7.61
CA SER A 246 8.24 -0.86 -8.66
C SER A 246 9.59 -1.36 -8.15
N ARG A 247 9.97 -1.00 -6.91
CA ARG A 247 11.24 -1.41 -6.26
C ARG A 247 11.40 -2.94 -6.18
N PHE A 248 10.29 -3.66 -6.01
CA PHE A 248 10.27 -5.11 -5.84
C PHE A 248 9.68 -5.83 -7.05
N CYS A 249 9.62 -5.16 -8.21
CA CYS A 249 9.04 -5.68 -9.44
C CYS A 249 10.13 -5.93 -10.48
N GLN A 250 10.18 -7.15 -11.01
CA GLN A 250 11.11 -7.60 -12.06
C GLN A 250 10.41 -7.89 -13.39
N ARG A 251 9.13 -7.53 -13.52
CA ARG A 251 8.37 -7.67 -14.75
C ARG A 251 8.88 -6.73 -15.85
N ASP A 252 8.45 -6.98 -17.08
CA ASP A 252 8.74 -6.07 -18.19
C ASP A 252 8.14 -4.68 -17.90
N PRO A 253 8.89 -3.59 -18.19
CA PRO A 253 8.36 -2.25 -18.03
C PRO A 253 7.23 -2.00 -19.02
N ARG A 254 6.22 -1.24 -18.59
CA ARG A 254 5.11 -0.75 -19.39
C ARG A 254 4.95 0.75 -19.20
N CYS A 255 4.86 1.48 -20.29
CA CYS A 255 4.71 2.92 -20.27
C CYS A 255 3.30 3.32 -19.84
N LEU A 256 3.23 4.26 -18.89
CA LEU A 256 1.97 4.84 -18.38
C LEU A 256 1.15 5.56 -19.47
N LYS A 257 1.83 6.12 -20.50
CA LYS A 257 1.25 6.99 -21.53
C LYS A 257 0.87 6.26 -22.82
N CYS A 258 1.64 5.24 -23.23
CA CYS A 258 1.42 4.54 -24.52
C CYS A 258 1.23 3.02 -24.41
N ALA A 259 1.37 2.44 -23.22
CA ALA A 259 1.28 1.00 -22.97
C ALA A 259 2.38 0.13 -23.63
N GLU A 260 3.41 0.74 -24.24
CA GLU A 260 4.55 0.04 -24.85
C GLU A 260 5.58 -0.44 -23.83
N LYS A 261 6.51 -1.30 -24.28
CA LYS A 261 7.51 -1.99 -23.45
C LYS A 261 8.73 -1.11 -23.14
N HIS A 262 8.53 0.00 -22.48
CA HIS A 262 9.59 0.88 -21.97
C HIS A 262 9.16 1.56 -20.67
N LEU A 263 10.10 2.11 -19.91
CA LEU A 263 9.79 2.91 -18.73
C LEU A 263 9.21 4.26 -19.16
N THR A 264 8.24 4.79 -18.42
CA THR A 264 7.61 6.08 -18.75
C THR A 264 8.62 7.24 -18.92
N LYS A 265 9.79 7.15 -18.26
CA LYS A 265 10.89 8.12 -18.38
C LYS A 265 11.51 8.16 -19.78
N ASP A 266 11.54 7.01 -20.46
CA ASP A 266 12.15 6.84 -21.79
C ASP A 266 11.12 7.02 -22.92
N CYS A 267 9.91 7.48 -22.57
CA CYS A 267 8.82 7.61 -23.53
C CYS A 267 9.01 8.85 -24.41
N THR A 268 9.16 8.62 -25.72
CA THR A 268 9.26 9.69 -26.74
C THR A 268 7.91 10.29 -27.11
N LYS A 269 6.79 9.72 -26.61
CA LYS A 269 5.45 10.19 -26.94
C LYS A 269 5.19 11.57 -26.33
N PRO A 270 4.83 12.58 -27.15
CA PRO A 270 4.55 13.92 -26.66
C PRO A 270 3.27 13.94 -25.80
N SER A 271 3.23 14.86 -24.85
CA SER A 271 2.12 15.01 -23.89
C SER A 271 0.77 15.32 -24.56
N ASP A 272 0.81 15.88 -25.77
CA ASP A 272 -0.38 16.33 -26.52
C ASP A 272 -1.07 15.21 -27.30
N THR A 273 -0.52 14.01 -27.29
CA THR A 273 -1.13 12.86 -27.97
C THR A 273 -1.99 12.03 -27.01
N PRO A 274 -3.11 11.46 -27.49
CA PRO A 274 -4.04 10.74 -26.61
C PRO A 274 -3.34 9.55 -25.95
N ALA A 275 -3.36 9.51 -24.62
CA ALA A 275 -2.77 8.42 -23.86
C ALA A 275 -3.50 7.10 -24.13
N LYS A 276 -2.81 5.97 -23.97
CA LYS A 276 -3.37 4.62 -24.06
C LYS A 276 -3.13 3.88 -22.75
N CYS A 277 -4.22 3.45 -22.12
CA CYS A 277 -4.17 2.73 -20.85
C CYS A 277 -3.69 1.29 -21.09
N CYS A 278 -2.64 0.86 -20.41
CA CYS A 278 -2.12 -0.50 -20.54
C CYS A 278 -3.02 -1.59 -19.92
N LEU A 279 -4.01 -1.20 -19.11
CA LEU A 279 -4.90 -2.13 -18.42
C LEU A 279 -6.22 -2.36 -19.18
N CYS A 280 -6.81 -1.29 -19.72
CA CYS A 280 -8.12 -1.35 -20.41
C CYS A 280 -8.07 -0.94 -21.89
N ASN A 281 -6.91 -0.53 -22.41
CA ASN A 281 -6.73 0.01 -23.77
C ASN A 281 -7.53 1.29 -24.09
N GLY A 282 -8.15 1.93 -23.10
CA GLY A 282 -8.88 3.19 -23.27
C GLY A 282 -7.97 4.40 -23.49
N SER A 283 -8.56 5.51 -23.94
CA SER A 283 -7.89 6.79 -24.24
C SER A 283 -7.60 7.64 -22.99
N HIS A 284 -6.89 7.05 -22.02
CA HIS A 284 -6.45 7.70 -20.78
C HIS A 284 -5.14 7.06 -20.28
N THR A 285 -4.45 7.71 -19.34
CA THR A 285 -3.25 7.16 -18.69
C THR A 285 -3.62 6.02 -17.73
N ALA A 286 -2.73 5.05 -17.53
CA ALA A 286 -3.05 3.88 -16.69
C ALA A 286 -3.35 4.19 -15.20
N ASN A 287 -2.98 5.38 -14.72
CA ASN A 287 -3.25 5.88 -13.37
C ASN A 287 -4.56 6.69 -13.26
N PHE A 288 -5.33 6.80 -14.35
CA PHE A 288 -6.60 7.50 -14.34
C PHE A 288 -7.57 6.84 -13.37
N THR A 289 -8.07 7.61 -12.41
CA THR A 289 -8.93 7.11 -11.33
C THR A 289 -10.24 6.53 -11.84
N GLY A 290 -10.75 7.03 -12.97
CA GLY A 290 -11.97 6.54 -13.63
C GLY A 290 -11.77 5.30 -14.51
N CYS A 291 -10.58 4.70 -14.57
CA CYS A 291 -10.35 3.48 -15.34
C CYS A 291 -11.21 2.32 -14.80
N PRO A 292 -11.92 1.54 -15.64
CA PRO A 292 -12.71 0.40 -15.18
C PRO A 292 -11.86 -0.70 -14.54
N GLN A 293 -10.58 -0.79 -14.94
CA GLN A 293 -9.64 -1.75 -14.36
C GLN A 293 -9.02 -1.29 -13.03
N ASN A 294 -9.33 -0.08 -12.57
CA ASN A 294 -8.93 0.40 -11.24
C ASN A 294 -9.63 -0.44 -10.15
N PRO A 295 -8.90 -1.03 -9.18
CA PRO A 295 -9.48 -1.82 -8.11
C PRO A 295 -10.59 -1.11 -7.32
N LEU A 296 -10.53 0.22 -7.21
CA LEU A 296 -11.57 1.00 -6.53
C LEU A 296 -12.92 0.97 -7.27
N ASN A 297 -12.89 0.83 -8.59
CA ASN A 297 -14.09 0.78 -9.42
C ASN A 297 -14.61 -0.66 -9.56
N LYS A 298 -13.71 -1.65 -9.61
CA LYS A 298 -14.10 -3.08 -9.67
C LYS A 298 -14.95 -3.54 -8.49
N LYS A 299 -14.68 -3.05 -7.27
CA LYS A 299 -15.47 -3.42 -6.08
C LYS A 299 -16.94 -2.98 -6.17
N LYS A 300 -17.25 -1.95 -6.98
CA LYS A 300 -18.63 -1.48 -7.18
C LYS A 300 -19.42 -2.34 -8.16
N GLU A 301 -18.74 -3.07 -9.05
CA GLU A 301 -19.37 -3.89 -10.08
C GLU A 301 -19.69 -5.33 -9.61
N GLN A 302 -19.19 -5.76 -8.44
CA GLN A 302 -19.25 -7.16 -7.99
C GLN A 302 -20.29 -7.47 -6.90
N ASN A 303 -21.11 -6.51 -6.47
CA ASN A 303 -22.25 -6.82 -5.62
C ASN A 303 -23.50 -6.97 -6.50
N PRO A 304 -23.89 -8.19 -6.92
CA PRO A 304 -25.28 -8.39 -7.33
C PRO A 304 -26.18 -7.96 -6.16
N PRO A 305 -27.34 -7.33 -6.39
CA PRO A 305 -28.28 -7.04 -5.33
C PRO A 305 -28.59 -8.35 -4.61
N GLU A 306 -28.35 -8.39 -3.29
CA GLU A 306 -28.67 -9.57 -2.49
C GLU A 306 -30.13 -9.96 -2.75
N PRO A 307 -30.43 -11.24 -3.08
CA PRO A 307 -31.80 -11.67 -3.13
C PRO A 307 -32.39 -11.49 -1.73
N LYS A 308 -33.43 -10.64 -1.63
CA LYS A 308 -34.19 -10.44 -0.39
C LYS A 308 -34.57 -11.83 0.13
N ARG A 309 -33.99 -12.24 1.25
CA ARG A 309 -34.37 -13.49 1.92
C ARG A 309 -35.82 -13.33 2.37
N ALA A 310 -36.75 -13.91 1.61
CA ALA A 310 -38.12 -14.05 2.05
C ALA A 310 -38.13 -15.05 3.20
N PHE A 311 -38.35 -14.53 4.41
CA PHE A 311 -38.53 -15.35 5.60
C PHE A 311 -39.93 -15.96 5.53
N ASN A 312 -40.04 -17.20 5.06
CA ASN A 312 -41.29 -17.95 5.21
C ASN A 312 -41.30 -18.56 6.62
N PRO A 313 -42.18 -18.12 7.53
CA PRO A 313 -42.31 -18.77 8.82
C PRO A 313 -42.81 -20.21 8.65
N PRO A 314 -42.39 -21.13 9.52
CA PRO A 314 -42.83 -22.53 9.46
C PRO A 314 -44.34 -22.64 9.73
N PRO A 315 -45.03 -23.63 9.13
CA PRO A 315 -46.45 -23.85 9.36
C PRO A 315 -46.67 -24.22 10.83
N ALA A 316 -47.65 -23.58 11.46
CA ALA A 316 -48.11 -23.95 12.79
C ALA A 316 -48.70 -25.37 12.72
N ASN A 317 -48.20 -26.25 13.58
CA ASN A 317 -48.67 -27.62 13.75
C ASN A 317 -50.20 -27.69 13.87
N ALA A 318 -50.79 -28.69 13.21
CA ALA A 318 -52.10 -29.25 13.52
C ALA A 318 -51.91 -30.69 13.98
#